data_AF-A0A1U9T4B1-F1
#
_entry.id   AF-A0A1U9T4B1-F1
#
_cell.length_a   1.000
_cell.length_b   1.000
_cell.length_c   1.000
_cell.angle_alpha   90.00
_cell.angle_beta   90.00
_cell.angle_gamma   90.00
#
_symmetry.space_group_name_H-M   'P 1'
#
loop_
_entity.id
_entity.type
_entity.pdbx_description
1 polymer ?
#
loop_
_entity_poly.entity_id
_entity_poly.type
_entity_poly.pdbx_seq_one_letter_code
_entity_poly.pdbx_strand_id
1 'polypeptide(L)'
;MAFRIVYIPAATVTNDIAIFADHLESFLSENWVEWGKACNEIEALTGINLSKNQLAYRTATINAKGNVPEMLETILAKSAGR
;
A
#
# COMPACT_ATOMS: atom_id res chain seq x y z
N MET A 1 3.05 21.60 -28.84
CA MET A 1 3.24 21.03 -27.50
C MET A 1 3.32 19.51 -27.65
N ALA A 2 4.46 18.90 -27.35
CA ALA A 2 4.59 17.44 -27.36
C ALA A 2 4.37 16.93 -25.93
N PHE A 3 3.27 16.22 -25.69
CA PHE A 3 3.08 15.46 -24.45
C PHE A 3 3.92 14.20 -24.53
N ARG A 4 4.93 14.08 -23.65
CA ARG A 4 5.66 12.83 -23.47
C ARG A 4 4.79 11.92 -22.61
N ILE A 5 4.18 10.91 -23.23
CA ILE A 5 3.48 9.86 -22.49
C ILE A 5 4.55 9.01 -21.80
N VAL A 6 4.59 9.07 -20.47
CA VAL A 6 5.35 8.12 -19.66
C VAL A 6 4.47 6.88 -19.54
N TYR A 7 4.91 5.75 -20.09
CA TYR A 7 4.19 4.48 -19.98
C TYR A 7 4.30 3.98 -18.53
N ILE A 8 3.16 3.91 -17.84
CA ILE A 8 3.05 3.27 -16.53
C ILE A 8 2.37 1.91 -16.77
N PRO A 9 3.01 0.78 -16.44
CA PRO A 9 2.41 -0.54 -16.60
C PRO A 9 1.14 -0.67 -15.75
N ALA A 10 0.14 -1.38 -16.26
CA ALA A 10 -1.07 -1.68 -15.50
C ALA A 10 -0.72 -2.52 -14.25
N ALA A 11 -1.51 -2.34 -13.19
CA ALA A 11 -1.35 -3.13 -11.97
C ALA A 11 -1.50 -4.63 -12.29
N THR A 12 -0.51 -5.43 -11.88
CA THR A 12 -0.49 -6.87 -12.14
C THR A 12 0.34 -7.60 -11.09
N VAL A 13 -0.04 -8.84 -10.79
CA VAL A 13 0.72 -9.74 -9.91
C VAL A 13 1.20 -10.93 -10.72
N THR A 14 2.49 -10.97 -11.00
CA THR A 14 3.16 -12.11 -11.63
C THR A 14 3.68 -13.08 -10.57
N ASN A 15 4.37 -14.14 -10.98
CA ASN A 15 4.93 -15.11 -10.01
C ASN A 15 6.07 -14.50 -9.18
N ASP A 16 6.86 -13.60 -9.77
CA ASP A 16 8.08 -13.08 -9.14
C ASP A 16 7.96 -11.60 -8.75
N ILE A 17 7.08 -10.85 -9.42
CA ILE A 17 6.98 -9.39 -9.28
C ILE A 17 5.50 -8.97 -9.21
N ALA A 18 5.20 -8.05 -8.31
CA ALA A 18 3.95 -7.31 -8.32
C ALA A 18 4.19 -5.86 -8.74
N ILE A 19 3.33 -5.36 -9.63
CA ILE A 19 3.35 -4.00 -10.14
C ILE A 19 2.07 -3.32 -9.66
N PHE A 20 2.21 -2.17 -9.00
CA PHE A 20 1.10 -1.29 -8.67
C PHE A 20 0.99 -0.20 -9.74
N ALA A 21 -0.22 0.26 -10.04
CA ALA A 21 -0.46 1.29 -11.05
C ALA A 21 0.08 2.67 -10.62
N ASP A 22 0.25 2.89 -9.32
CA ASP A 22 0.85 4.09 -8.73
C ASP A 22 1.70 3.68 -7.52
N HIS A 23 1.72 4.46 -6.44
CA HIS A 23 2.38 4.13 -5.19
C HIS A 23 1.57 3.09 -4.40
N LEU A 24 2.29 2.23 -3.67
CA LEU A 24 1.68 1.28 -2.74
C LEU A 24 0.77 2.00 -1.73
N GLU A 25 1.19 3.18 -1.25
CA GLU A 25 0.41 3.98 -0.30
C GLU A 25 -0.93 4.47 -0.88
N SER A 26 -0.94 4.88 -2.16
CA SER A 26 -2.16 5.24 -2.89
C SER A 26 -3.10 4.04 -2.97
N PHE A 27 -2.57 2.88 -3.41
CA PHE A 27 -3.33 1.64 -3.51
C PHE A 27 -3.93 1.22 -2.15
N LEU A 28 -3.14 1.28 -1.08
CA LEU A 28 -3.59 0.92 0.27
C LEU A 28 -4.67 1.88 0.78
N SER A 29 -4.51 3.18 0.58
CA SER A 29 -5.49 4.17 1.02
C SER A 29 -6.83 4.04 0.29
N GLU A 30 -6.79 3.67 -0.99
CA GLU A 30 -7.98 3.47 -1.82
C GLU A 30 -8.72 2.16 -1.53
N ASN A 31 -7.98 1.08 -1.29
CA ASN A 31 -8.54 -0.27 -1.20
C ASN A 31 -8.64 -0.80 0.23
N TRP A 32 -8.03 -0.12 1.21
CA TRP A 32 -8.05 -0.49 2.62
C TRP A 32 -8.29 0.73 3.51
N VAL A 33 -9.57 1.13 3.60
CA VAL A 33 -10.00 2.36 4.31
C VAL A 33 -9.53 2.37 5.77
N GLU A 34 -9.56 1.22 6.43
CA GLU A 34 -9.12 1.06 7.82
C GLU A 34 -7.62 1.31 7.99
N TRP A 35 -6.81 1.00 6.98
CA TRP A 35 -5.39 1.30 6.98
C TRP A 35 -5.13 2.81 6.96
N GLY A 36 -5.83 3.54 6.09
CA GLY A 36 -5.77 5.00 6.05
C GLY A 36 -6.20 5.64 7.38
N LYS A 37 -7.22 5.09 8.04
CA LYS A 37 -7.63 5.53 9.39
C LYS A 37 -6.54 5.29 10.42
N ALA A 38 -5.94 4.09 10.44
CA ALA A 38 -4.85 3.76 11.36
C ALA A 38 -3.62 4.67 11.15
N CYS A 39 -3.30 5.02 9.90
CA CYS A 39 -2.26 6.01 9.59
C CYS A 39 -2.57 7.37 10.23
N ASN A 40 -3.77 7.91 9.99
CA ASN A 40 -4.18 9.20 10.55
C ASN A 40 -4.20 9.21 12.09
N GLU A 41 -4.64 8.11 12.72
CA GLU A 41 -4.65 7.97 14.17
C GLU A 41 -3.22 8.01 14.75
N ILE A 42 -2.26 7.34 14.11
CA ILE A 42 -0.86 7.37 14.56
C ILE A 42 -0.27 8.77 14.43
N GLU A 43 -0.50 9.48 13.32
CA GLU A 43 -0.03 10.86 13.16
C GLU A 43 -0.64 11.77 14.24
N ALA A 44 -1.95 11.66 14.48
CA ALA A 44 -2.65 12.47 15.47
C ALA A 44 -2.16 12.21 16.91
N LEU A 45 -1.91 10.94 17.26
CA LEU A 45 -1.51 10.55 18.63
C LEU A 45 -0.05 10.85 18.93
N THR A 46 0.83 10.79 17.92
CA THR A 46 2.28 10.86 18.13
C THR A 46 2.90 12.16 17.61
N GLY A 47 2.20 12.91 16.76
CA GLY A 47 2.75 14.07 16.05
C GLY A 47 3.81 13.71 15.01
N ILE A 48 3.99 12.42 14.70
CA ILE A 48 4.95 11.94 13.69
C ILE A 48 4.39 12.23 12.30
N ASN A 49 5.26 12.65 11.38
CA ASN A 49 4.95 12.64 9.96
C ASN A 49 5.19 11.25 9.38
N LEU A 50 4.10 10.58 8.99
CA LEU A 50 4.10 9.18 8.58
C LEU A 50 4.87 8.95 7.29
N SER A 51 4.77 9.87 6.33
CA SER A 51 5.51 9.83 5.05
C SER A 51 7.04 9.80 5.22
N LYS A 52 7.55 10.20 6.39
CA LYS A 52 8.98 10.19 6.72
C LYS A 52 9.38 9.06 7.68
N ASN A 53 8.44 8.18 8.05
CA ASN A 53 8.66 7.17 9.08
C ASN A 53 8.07 5.81 8.70
N GLN A 54 8.93 4.92 8.19
CA GLN A 54 8.55 3.55 7.83
C GLN A 54 8.07 2.70 9.02
N LEU A 55 8.56 2.96 10.24
CA LEU A 55 8.08 2.26 11.43
C LEU A 55 6.65 2.66 11.78
N ALA A 56 6.28 3.91 11.53
CA ALA A 56 4.91 4.39 11.69
C ALA A 56 3.98 3.70 10.68
N TYR A 57 4.38 3.57 9.41
CA TYR A 57 3.64 2.76 8.41
C TYR A 57 3.47 1.31 8.83
N ARG A 58 4.54 0.67 9.32
CA ARG A 58 4.46 -0.71 9.81
C ARG A 58 3.46 -0.85 10.96
N THR A 59 3.51 0.09 11.90
CA THR A 59 2.60 0.10 13.05
C THR A 59 1.16 0.33 12.62
N ALA A 60 0.91 1.27 11.70
CA ALA A 60 -0.41 1.50 11.12
C ALA A 60 -0.95 0.24 10.45
N THR A 61 -0.11 -0.44 9.68
CA THR A 61 -0.48 -1.68 8.98
C THR A 61 -0.85 -2.82 9.94
N ILE A 62 -0.14 -2.94 11.06
CA ILE A 62 -0.47 -3.94 12.11
C ILE A 62 -1.77 -3.58 12.83
N ASN A 63 -2.00 -2.30 13.08
CA ASN A 63 -3.19 -1.80 13.78
C ASN A 63 -4.43 -1.73 12.87
N ALA A 64 -4.22 -1.72 11.55
CA ALA A 64 -5.28 -1.67 10.56
C ALA A 64 -6.19 -2.88 10.72
N LYS A 65 -7.48 -2.61 10.91
CA LYS A 65 -8.53 -3.62 11.00
C LYS A 65 -9.12 -3.87 9.60
N GLY A 66 -10.19 -4.65 9.53
CA GLY A 66 -10.91 -4.88 8.28
C GLY A 66 -10.21 -5.89 7.37
N ASN A 67 -10.66 -5.92 6.12
CA ASN A 67 -10.17 -6.88 5.14
C ASN A 67 -8.96 -6.32 4.41
N VAL A 68 -7.89 -7.11 4.38
CA VAL A 68 -6.70 -6.83 3.58
C VAL A 68 -7.07 -6.93 2.10
N PRO A 69 -6.61 -6.01 1.23
CA PRO A 69 -6.85 -6.11 -0.21
C PRO A 69 -6.37 -7.44 -0.80
N GLU A 70 -7.21 -8.08 -1.62
CA GLU A 70 -6.97 -9.39 -2.25
C GLU A 70 -5.65 -9.46 -3.01
N MET A 71 -5.24 -8.35 -3.66
CA MET A 71 -3.95 -8.27 -4.35
C MET A 71 -2.77 -8.54 -3.42
N LEU A 72 -2.80 -8.04 -2.17
CA LEU A 72 -1.74 -8.30 -1.19
C LEU A 72 -1.77 -9.74 -0.70
N GLU A 73 -2.96 -10.30 -0.48
CA GLU A 73 -3.09 -11.72 -0.13
C GLU A 73 -2.51 -12.62 -1.23
N THR A 74 -2.78 -12.28 -2.50
CA THR A 74 -2.23 -12.97 -3.66
C THR A 74 -0.70 -12.89 -3.71
N ILE A 75 -0.13 -11.71 -3.43
CA ILE A 75 1.32 -11.51 -3.36
C ILE A 75 1.92 -12.36 -2.23
N LEU A 76 1.29 -12.40 -1.06
CA LEU A 76 1.74 -13.19 0.07
C LEU A 76 1.67 -14.70 -0.22
N ALA A 77 0.61 -15.17 -0.87
CA ALA A 77 0.48 -16.56 -1.29
C ALA A 77 1.63 -16.96 -2.23
N LYS A 78 1.84 -16.19 -3.30
CA LYS A 78 2.90 -16.44 -4.29
C LYS A 78 4.30 -16.36 -3.68
N SER A 79 4.56 -15.37 -2.83
CA SER A 79 5.87 -15.22 -2.18
C SER A 79 6.17 -16.31 -1.15
N ALA A 80 5.14 -16.90 -0.53
CA ALA A 80 5.27 -18.07 0.33
C ALA A 80 5.53 -19.39 -0.44
N GLY A 81 5.63 -19.34 -1.78
CA GLY A 81 5.76 -20.51 -2.65
C GLY A 81 4.46 -21.33 -2.76
N ARG A 82 3.30 -20.71 -2.52
CA ARG A 82 1.98 -21.31 -2.66
C ARG A 82 1.28 -20.86 -3.94
#